data_AF-A0A969N0M7-F1
#
_entry.id   AF-A0A969N0M7-F1
#
_cell.length_a   1.000
_cell.length_b   1.000
_cell.length_c   1.000
_cell.angle_alpha   90.00
_cell.angle_beta   90.00
_cell.angle_gamma   90.00
#
_symmetry.space_group_name_H-M   'P 1'
#
loop_
_entity.id
_entity.type
_entity.pdbx_description
1 polymer ?
#
loop_
_entity_poly.entity_id
_entity_poly.type
_entity_poly.pdbx_seq_one_letter_code
_entity_poly.pdbx_strand_id
1 'polypeptide(L)'
;MALTTNFNTRSLNLGQASLQNPTSLQFGPDGRLYVAQQDGVIKAFQVIPQTDSEGMITGYAVDGSVETIQLVKQIPNHNDNGDLNLSQNIRQVTGLAVEQGSGGEVILYVSSSDPRIGGGGSGLETGLDTNSGILSRLTLDPISKTWSKVDLVIGLPRSEENHSTNGMDIRTERVGGMAHQIMYLTSRGQY
;
A
#
# COMPACT_ATOMS: atom_id res chain seq x y z
N MET A 1 20.51 -18.01 22.19
CA MET A 1 19.15 -18.06 22.75
C MET A 1 18.21 -17.90 21.57
N ALA A 2 17.53 -18.98 21.14
CA ALA A 2 16.56 -18.84 20.05
C ALA A 2 15.38 -18.04 20.58
N LEU A 3 15.08 -16.90 19.97
CA LEU A 3 13.84 -16.19 20.23
C LEU A 3 12.71 -17.07 19.69
N THR A 4 11.97 -17.71 20.59
CA THR A 4 10.71 -18.36 20.23
C THR A 4 9.71 -17.27 19.88
N THR A 5 9.61 -16.90 18.61
CA THR A 5 8.59 -15.96 18.14
C THR A 5 7.27 -16.70 18.07
N ASN A 6 6.47 -16.58 19.14
CA ASN A 6 5.08 -16.99 19.11
C ASN A 6 4.28 -15.91 18.36
N PHE A 7 3.78 -16.25 17.17
CA PHE A 7 2.85 -15.39 16.45
C PHE A 7 1.45 -15.56 17.06
N ASN A 8 0.91 -14.49 17.61
CA ASN A 8 -0.47 -14.45 18.07
C ASN A 8 -1.31 -13.67 17.08
N THR A 9 -2.46 -14.21 16.69
CA THR A 9 -3.45 -13.46 15.93
C THR A 9 -4.21 -12.52 16.85
N ARG A 10 -4.60 -11.37 16.30
CA ARG A 10 -5.40 -10.33 16.97
C ARG A 10 -6.47 -9.85 15.99
N SER A 11 -7.66 -9.55 16.48
CA SER A 11 -8.75 -9.04 15.65
C SER A 11 -8.68 -7.51 15.56
N LEU A 12 -9.11 -6.98 14.42
CA LEU A 12 -9.45 -5.57 14.25
C LEU A 12 -10.97 -5.48 14.12
N ASN A 13 -11.64 -4.85 15.08
CA ASN A 13 -13.05 -4.53 14.98
C ASN A 13 -13.22 -3.25 14.14
N LEU A 14 -13.76 -3.40 12.93
CA LEU A 14 -13.99 -2.29 12.00
C LEU A 14 -15.20 -1.41 12.39
N GLY A 15 -16.04 -1.83 13.33
CA GLY A 15 -17.27 -1.14 13.67
C GLY A 15 -18.20 -1.06 12.45
N GLN A 16 -18.51 0.15 11.99
CA GLN A 16 -19.32 0.40 10.78
C GLN A 16 -18.46 0.58 9.51
N ALA A 17 -17.13 0.59 9.63
CA ALA A 17 -16.25 0.71 8.48
C ALA A 17 -16.20 -0.60 7.70
N SER A 18 -15.88 -0.50 6.41
CA SER A 18 -15.71 -1.65 5.53
C SER A 18 -14.39 -1.57 4.76
N LEU A 19 -13.85 -2.74 4.45
CA LEU A 19 -12.70 -2.95 3.58
C LEU A 19 -13.16 -3.80 2.39
N GLN A 20 -12.68 -3.46 1.20
CA GLN A 20 -12.89 -4.25 -0.02
C GLN A 20 -11.52 -4.70 -0.50
N ASN A 21 -11.29 -6.01 -0.53
CA ASN A 21 -10.04 -6.64 -0.99
C ASN A 21 -8.77 -5.95 -0.46
N PRO A 22 -8.55 -5.91 0.87
CA PRO A 22 -7.33 -5.32 1.43
C PRO A 22 -6.10 -6.11 0.98
N THR A 23 -5.01 -5.42 0.65
CA THR A 23 -3.79 -6.05 0.11
C THR A 23 -2.54 -5.82 0.98
N SER A 24 -2.51 -4.72 1.74
CA SER A 24 -1.41 -4.39 2.62
C SER A 24 -1.88 -3.49 3.76
N LEU A 25 -1.19 -3.55 4.90
CA LEU A 25 -1.48 -2.70 6.06
C LEU A 25 -0.22 -2.39 6.86
N GLN A 26 -0.14 -1.19 7.42
CA GLN A 26 0.93 -0.79 8.33
C GLN A 26 0.47 0.36 9.23
N PHE A 27 0.93 0.36 10.48
CA PHE A 27 0.74 1.49 11.39
C PHE A 27 1.63 2.66 10.99
N GLY A 28 1.07 3.87 11.01
CA GLY A 28 1.83 5.09 10.81
C GLY A 28 2.33 5.72 12.11
N PRO A 29 3.24 6.69 12.00
CA PRO A 29 3.79 7.41 13.16
C PRO A 29 2.77 8.31 13.86
N ASP A 30 1.63 8.56 13.23
CA ASP A 30 0.49 9.28 13.81
C ASP A 30 -0.49 8.35 14.55
N GLY A 31 -0.14 7.07 14.72
CA GLY A 31 -0.96 6.08 15.44
C GLY A 31 -2.13 5.52 14.64
N ARG A 32 -2.33 5.96 13.39
CA ARG A 32 -3.37 5.42 12.51
C ARG A 32 -2.91 4.13 11.84
N LEU A 33 -3.84 3.22 11.59
CA LEU A 33 -3.61 2.05 10.76
C LEU A 33 -3.94 2.40 9.31
N TYR A 34 -2.97 2.29 8.42
CA TYR A 34 -3.17 2.48 6.99
C TYR A 34 -3.39 1.12 6.33
N VAL A 35 -4.45 1.00 5.55
CA VAL A 35 -4.80 -0.23 4.83
C VAL A 35 -5.00 0.11 3.35
N ALA A 36 -4.21 -0.53 2.50
CA ALA A 36 -4.39 -0.45 1.05
C ALA A 36 -5.44 -1.46 0.59
N GLN A 37 -6.28 -1.03 -0.35
CA GLN A 37 -7.25 -1.86 -1.05
C GLN A 37 -6.77 -2.11 -2.47
N GLN A 38 -7.13 -3.27 -3.02
CA GLN A 38 -6.71 -3.68 -4.35
C GLN A 38 -7.10 -2.67 -5.43
N ASP A 39 -8.19 -1.92 -5.27
CA ASP A 39 -8.70 -0.94 -6.24
C ASP A 39 -8.05 0.46 -6.16
N GLY A 40 -6.95 0.57 -5.41
CA GLY A 40 -6.14 1.79 -5.31
C GLY A 40 -6.62 2.78 -4.24
N VAL A 41 -7.66 2.43 -3.48
CA VAL A 41 -8.07 3.17 -2.29
C VAL A 41 -7.13 2.83 -1.14
N ILE A 42 -6.76 3.84 -0.35
CA ILE A 42 -6.09 3.65 0.94
C ILE A 42 -7.01 4.19 2.02
N LYS A 43 -7.20 3.42 3.08
CA LYS A 43 -7.96 3.80 4.27
C LYS A 43 -7.01 4.10 5.41
N ALA A 44 -7.15 5.24 6.07
CA ALA A 44 -6.44 5.54 7.33
C ALA A 44 -7.43 5.48 8.49
N PHE A 45 -7.28 4.48 9.34
CA PHE A 45 -8.14 4.23 10.50
C PHE A 45 -7.52 4.81 11.76
N GLN A 46 -8.28 5.62 12.49
CA GLN A 46 -8.00 5.82 13.90
C GLN A 46 -8.38 4.53 14.64
N VAL A 47 -7.41 3.91 15.33
CA VAL A 47 -7.63 2.69 16.08
C VAL A 47 -7.14 2.85 17.52
N ILE A 48 -7.79 2.13 18.43
CA ILE A 48 -7.37 2.01 19.83
C ILE A 48 -7.11 0.55 20.16
N PRO A 49 -6.08 0.25 20.97
CA PRO A 49 -5.90 -1.10 21.49
C PRO A 49 -7.09 -1.48 22.37
N GLN A 50 -7.47 -2.75 22.32
CA GLN A 50 -8.41 -3.37 23.26
C GLN A 50 -7.60 -4.26 24.20
N THR A 51 -7.85 -4.16 25.51
CA THR A 51 -7.08 -4.88 26.52
C THR A 51 -7.98 -5.74 27.41
N ASP A 52 -7.44 -6.84 27.93
CA ASP A 52 -8.07 -7.62 29.00
C ASP A 52 -7.90 -6.94 30.38
N SER A 53 -8.36 -7.61 31.44
CA SER A 53 -8.27 -7.15 32.83
C SER A 53 -6.83 -6.99 33.32
N GLU A 54 -5.87 -7.68 32.69
CA GLU A 54 -4.45 -7.61 33.00
C GLU A 54 -3.71 -6.57 32.16
N GLY A 55 -4.41 -5.87 31.24
CA GLY A 55 -3.85 -4.83 30.38
C GLY A 55 -3.16 -5.37 29.12
N MET A 56 -3.30 -6.65 28.81
CA MET A 56 -2.72 -7.25 27.60
C MET A 56 -3.56 -6.90 26.37
N ILE A 57 -2.90 -6.50 25.27
CA ILE A 57 -3.60 -6.22 24.01
C ILE A 57 -4.22 -7.51 23.46
N THR A 58 -5.54 -7.53 23.36
CA THR A 58 -6.36 -8.62 22.82
C THR A 58 -6.87 -8.33 21.40
N GLY A 59 -6.84 -7.07 20.98
CA GLY A 59 -7.20 -6.65 19.63
C GLY A 59 -7.10 -5.14 19.44
N TYR A 60 -7.65 -4.66 18.34
CA TYR A 60 -7.81 -3.24 18.06
C TYR A 60 -9.27 -2.97 17.67
N ALA A 61 -9.75 -1.76 17.95
CA ALA A 61 -11.05 -1.29 17.48
C ALA A 61 -10.86 0.05 16.76
N VAL A 62 -11.62 0.25 15.67
CA VAL A 62 -11.74 1.57 15.05
C VAL A 62 -12.45 2.50 16.02
N ASP A 63 -11.81 3.62 16.36
CA ASP A 63 -12.32 4.63 17.29
C ASP A 63 -12.22 6.00 16.63
N GLY A 64 -13.25 6.35 15.87
CA GLY A 64 -13.36 7.63 15.18
C GLY A 64 -13.46 7.51 13.67
N SER A 65 -13.00 8.55 12.99
CA SER A 65 -13.15 8.69 11.54
C SER A 65 -12.20 7.78 10.76
N VAL A 66 -12.69 7.27 9.63
CA VAL A 66 -11.88 6.59 8.62
C VAL A 66 -11.66 7.56 7.46
N GLU A 67 -10.41 7.95 7.22
CA GLU A 67 -10.06 8.76 6.06
C GLU A 67 -9.96 7.88 4.81
N THR A 68 -10.45 8.38 3.67
CA THR A 68 -10.32 7.71 2.37
C THR A 68 -9.39 8.51 1.47
N ILE A 69 -8.27 7.90 1.08
CA ILE A 69 -7.23 8.50 0.25
C ILE A 69 -7.30 7.84 -1.13
N GLN A 70 -7.54 8.64 -2.17
CA GLN A 70 -7.78 8.16 -3.54
C GLN A 70 -6.71 8.59 -4.55
N LEU A 71 -5.64 9.25 -4.09
CA LEU A 71 -4.61 9.83 -4.95
C LEU A 71 -3.92 8.80 -5.86
N VAL A 72 -3.81 7.54 -5.43
CA VAL A 72 -3.29 6.44 -6.25
C VAL A 72 -4.36 5.93 -7.20
N LYS A 73 -5.59 5.67 -6.72
CA LYS A 73 -6.74 5.29 -7.55
C LYS A 73 -6.94 6.20 -8.79
N GLN A 74 -6.66 7.50 -8.64
CA GLN A 74 -6.85 8.52 -9.67
C GLN A 74 -5.75 8.56 -10.74
N ILE A 75 -4.70 7.74 -10.64
CA ILE A 75 -3.68 7.63 -11.70
C ILE A 75 -4.34 7.08 -12.97
N PRO A 76 -4.20 7.76 -14.13
CA PRO A 76 -4.72 7.26 -15.39
C PRO A 76 -4.02 5.97 -15.85
N ASN A 77 -4.76 5.08 -16.47
CA ASN A 77 -4.22 3.87 -17.08
C ASN A 77 -4.03 4.05 -18.58
N HIS A 78 -3.09 3.32 -19.16
CA HIS A 78 -2.81 3.32 -20.59
C HIS A 78 -2.86 1.89 -21.12
N ASN A 79 -2.99 1.74 -22.43
CA ASN A 79 -2.78 0.48 -23.12
C ASN A 79 -1.30 0.31 -23.45
N ASP A 80 -0.90 -0.89 -23.84
CA ASP A 80 0.52 -1.23 -24.12
C ASP A 80 1.13 -0.39 -25.26
N ASN A 81 0.29 0.15 -26.14
CA ASN A 81 0.69 1.08 -27.20
C ASN A 81 0.82 2.54 -26.73
N GLY A 82 0.61 2.82 -25.44
CA GLY A 82 0.66 4.14 -24.83
C GLY A 82 -0.66 4.94 -24.87
N ASP A 83 -1.71 4.42 -25.51
CA ASP A 83 -3.00 5.13 -25.58
C ASP A 83 -3.67 5.19 -24.21
N LEU A 84 -4.21 6.36 -23.86
CA LEU A 84 -4.95 6.55 -22.61
C LEU A 84 -6.21 5.67 -22.57
N ASN A 85 -6.36 4.91 -21.49
CA ASN A 85 -7.53 4.09 -21.21
C ASN A 85 -8.47 4.78 -20.21
N LEU A 86 -9.51 5.44 -20.75
CA LEU A 86 -10.51 6.16 -19.95
C LEU A 86 -11.50 5.25 -19.22
N SER A 87 -11.58 3.97 -19.59
CA SER A 87 -12.52 3.02 -18.97
C SER A 87 -12.05 2.50 -17.61
N GLN A 88 -10.74 2.55 -17.36
CA GLN A 88 -10.13 2.06 -16.12
C GLN A 88 -9.87 3.22 -15.17
N ASN A 89 -10.71 3.31 -14.13
CA ASN A 89 -10.70 4.39 -13.13
C ASN A 89 -10.17 3.95 -11.76
N ILE A 90 -9.48 2.81 -11.73
CA ILE A 90 -8.86 2.24 -10.54
C ILE A 90 -7.42 1.86 -10.85
N ARG A 91 -6.63 1.59 -9.81
CA ARG A 91 -5.26 1.08 -9.93
C ARG A 91 -5.13 -0.16 -9.06
N GLN A 92 -4.46 -1.19 -9.55
CA GLN A 92 -4.15 -2.35 -8.71
C GLN A 92 -3.06 -1.97 -7.72
N VAL A 93 -3.38 -1.94 -6.42
CA VAL A 93 -2.40 -1.70 -5.34
C VAL A 93 -2.17 -2.97 -4.53
N THR A 94 -0.90 -3.34 -4.38
CA THR A 94 -0.49 -4.58 -3.70
C THR A 94 0.63 -4.37 -2.68
N GLY A 95 1.19 -3.16 -2.58
CA GLY A 95 2.22 -2.81 -1.61
C GLY A 95 2.02 -1.42 -1.01
N LEU A 96 2.23 -1.33 0.29
CA LEU A 96 2.20 -0.10 1.09
C LEU A 96 3.34 -0.15 2.11
N ALA A 97 4.11 0.93 2.21
CA ALA A 97 4.98 1.19 3.35
C ALA A 97 4.70 2.57 3.93
N VAL A 98 4.78 2.70 5.26
CA VAL A 98 4.49 3.93 5.99
C VAL A 98 5.72 4.38 6.77
N GLU A 99 6.14 5.62 6.55
CA GLU A 99 7.33 6.21 7.16
C GLU A 99 6.99 7.54 7.83
N GLN A 100 7.87 7.98 8.73
CA GLN A 100 7.82 9.32 9.30
C GLN A 100 8.85 10.23 8.61
N GLY A 101 8.39 11.38 8.11
CA GLY A 101 9.28 12.44 7.66
C GLY A 101 9.97 13.14 8.83
N SER A 102 11.13 13.74 8.60
CA SER A 102 11.88 14.46 9.63
C SER A 102 11.15 15.69 10.18
N GLY A 103 10.16 16.23 9.45
CA GLY A 103 9.29 17.32 9.87
C GLY A 103 8.01 16.85 10.58
N GLY A 104 7.87 15.54 10.85
CA GLY A 104 6.68 14.95 11.44
C GLY A 104 5.58 14.60 10.43
N GLU A 105 5.89 14.64 9.13
CA GLU A 105 4.99 14.19 8.07
C GLU A 105 4.72 12.68 8.18
N VAL A 106 3.53 12.26 7.74
CA VAL A 106 3.30 10.84 7.42
C VAL A 106 3.57 10.65 5.94
N ILE A 107 4.42 9.68 5.61
CA ILE A 107 4.78 9.36 4.24
C ILE A 107 4.28 7.96 3.91
N LEU A 108 3.47 7.83 2.86
CA LEU A 108 3.06 6.54 2.30
C LEU A 108 3.82 6.30 1.01
N TYR A 109 4.49 5.17 0.90
CA TYR A 109 4.98 4.63 -0.35
C TYR A 109 4.01 3.56 -0.82
N VAL A 110 3.58 3.64 -2.07
CA VAL A 110 2.51 2.79 -2.61
C VAL A 110 2.92 2.28 -3.97
N SER A 111 2.93 0.97 -4.15
CA SER A 111 3.11 0.37 -5.46
C SER A 111 1.74 0.18 -6.11
N SER A 112 1.65 0.53 -7.41
CA SER A 112 0.42 0.38 -8.16
C SER A 112 0.66 -0.03 -9.60
N SER A 113 -0.33 -0.63 -10.25
CA SER A 113 -0.29 -0.95 -11.68
C SER A 113 -1.68 -0.88 -12.33
N ASP A 114 -1.77 -1.12 -13.64
CA ASP A 114 -3.06 -1.27 -14.34
C ASP A 114 -3.93 -2.33 -13.62
N PRO A 115 -5.24 -2.15 -13.50
CA PRO A 115 -6.08 -3.13 -12.80
C PRO A 115 -6.50 -4.35 -13.63
N ARG A 116 -6.35 -4.30 -14.95
CA ARG A 116 -6.74 -5.41 -15.82
C ARG A 116 -5.89 -6.65 -15.55
N ILE A 117 -6.52 -7.81 -15.72
CA ILE A 117 -5.89 -9.12 -15.60
C ILE A 117 -6.24 -9.89 -16.86
N GLY A 118 -5.24 -10.12 -17.69
CA GLY A 118 -5.28 -10.99 -18.85
C GLY A 118 -4.40 -12.23 -18.65
N GLY A 119 -3.95 -12.82 -19.77
CA GLY A 119 -3.01 -13.93 -19.78
C GLY A 119 -3.52 -15.18 -19.05
N GLY A 120 -2.65 -15.79 -18.25
CA GLY A 120 -2.94 -17.00 -17.47
C GLY A 120 -3.31 -18.21 -18.34
N GLY A 121 -4.14 -19.10 -17.81
CA GLY A 121 -4.58 -20.31 -18.53
C GLY A 121 -5.52 -20.03 -19.71
N SER A 122 -6.14 -18.85 -19.78
CA SER A 122 -7.01 -18.46 -20.89
C SER A 122 -6.28 -17.77 -22.04
N GLY A 123 -5.08 -17.22 -21.81
CA GLY A 123 -4.35 -16.44 -22.81
C GLY A 123 -5.10 -15.19 -23.26
N LEU A 124 -5.92 -14.60 -22.37
CA LEU A 124 -6.75 -13.45 -22.72
C LEU A 124 -5.88 -12.19 -22.88
N GLU A 125 -5.88 -11.62 -24.07
CA GLU A 125 -5.24 -10.34 -24.36
C GLU A 125 -6.18 -9.19 -24.03
N THR A 126 -5.82 -8.40 -23.02
CA THR A 126 -6.53 -7.21 -22.54
C THR A 126 -5.93 -5.91 -23.08
N GLY A 127 -4.74 -5.99 -23.67
CA GLY A 127 -3.99 -4.84 -24.16
C GLY A 127 -3.61 -3.87 -23.03
N LEU A 128 -3.45 -4.38 -21.82
CA LEU A 128 -3.02 -3.56 -20.69
C LEU A 128 -1.57 -3.13 -20.85
N ASP A 129 -1.22 -1.98 -20.26
CA ASP A 129 0.16 -1.51 -20.26
C ASP A 129 1.03 -2.40 -19.35
N THR A 130 1.90 -3.19 -19.98
CA THR A 130 2.83 -4.11 -19.33
C THR A 130 3.95 -3.39 -18.58
N ASN A 131 4.06 -2.06 -18.74
CA ASN A 131 4.98 -1.20 -18.00
C ASN A 131 4.24 -0.28 -17.02
N SER A 132 2.98 -0.57 -16.72
CA SER A 132 2.12 0.30 -15.91
C SER A 132 2.49 0.39 -14.42
N GLY A 133 3.53 -0.29 -13.95
CA GLY A 133 3.97 -0.25 -12.56
C GLY A 133 4.50 1.13 -12.15
N ILE A 134 3.99 1.65 -11.03
CA ILE A 134 4.36 2.96 -10.47
C ILE A 134 4.61 2.83 -8.97
N LEU A 135 5.68 3.45 -8.49
CA LEU A 135 5.91 3.75 -7.08
C LEU A 135 5.52 5.20 -6.79
N SER A 136 4.45 5.41 -6.03
CA SER A 136 4.00 6.73 -5.59
C SER A 136 4.43 7.02 -4.16
N ARG A 137 4.82 8.26 -3.88
CA ARG A 137 4.99 8.80 -2.53
C ARG A 137 3.88 9.80 -2.23
N LEU A 138 3.10 9.53 -1.20
CA LEU A 138 2.08 10.42 -0.67
C LEU A 138 2.59 11.00 0.64
N THR A 139 2.51 12.31 0.82
CA THR A 139 2.99 13.00 2.01
C THR A 139 1.85 13.79 2.63
N LEU A 140 1.52 13.48 3.88
CA LEU A 140 0.57 14.23 4.69
C LEU A 140 1.31 15.33 5.43
N ASP A 141 0.97 16.58 5.12
CA ASP A 141 1.47 17.72 5.87
C ASP A 141 0.91 17.71 7.31
N PRO A 142 1.76 17.80 8.34
CA PRO A 142 1.33 17.67 9.73
C PRO A 142 0.52 18.88 10.21
N ILE A 143 0.59 20.03 9.54
CA ILE A 143 -0.07 21.29 9.93
C ILE A 143 -1.39 21.44 9.16
N SER A 144 -1.35 21.43 7.83
CA SER A 144 -2.54 21.62 6.99
C SER A 144 -3.44 20.37 6.92
N LYS A 145 -2.90 19.20 7.29
CA LYS A 145 -3.56 17.89 7.15
C LYS A 145 -3.99 17.59 5.71
N THR A 146 -3.23 18.08 4.73
CA THR A 146 -3.46 17.82 3.31
C THR A 146 -2.44 16.85 2.75
N TRP A 147 -2.90 15.93 1.89
CA TRP A 147 -2.02 15.03 1.15
C TRP A 147 -1.48 15.69 -0.12
N SER A 148 -0.19 15.49 -0.38
CA SER A 148 0.45 15.72 -1.67
C SER A 148 0.96 14.40 -2.23
N LYS A 149 1.06 14.27 -3.55
CA LYS A 149 1.55 13.05 -4.23
C LYS A 149 2.66 13.38 -5.22
N VAL A 150 3.70 12.54 -5.25
CA VAL A 150 4.70 12.47 -6.31
C VAL A 150 4.84 11.02 -6.76
N ASP A 151 4.83 10.77 -8.06
CA ASP A 151 5.16 9.46 -8.63
C ASP A 151 6.69 9.39 -8.81
N LEU A 152 7.36 8.53 -8.04
CA LEU A 152 8.83 8.46 -7.94
C LEU A 152 9.46 7.63 -9.05
N VAL A 153 8.80 6.52 -9.39
CA VAL A 153 9.22 5.60 -10.45
C VAL A 153 7.97 5.27 -11.26
N ILE A 154 8.09 5.36 -12.58
CA ILE A 154 7.04 5.06 -13.56
C ILE A 154 7.66 4.12 -14.59
N GLY A 155 6.90 3.15 -15.08
CA GLY A 155 7.40 2.23 -16.10
C GLY A 155 7.91 0.90 -15.54
N LEU A 156 7.57 0.54 -14.29
CA LEU A 156 7.98 -0.77 -13.76
C LEU A 156 7.22 -1.89 -14.49
N PRO A 157 7.92 -2.96 -14.88
CA PRO A 157 7.30 -4.05 -15.61
C PRO A 157 6.29 -4.79 -14.74
N ARG A 158 5.21 -5.23 -15.37
CA ARG A 158 4.21 -6.17 -14.84
C ARG A 158 3.87 -7.21 -15.90
N SER A 159 3.39 -8.36 -15.46
CA SER A 159 2.77 -9.34 -16.36
C SER A 159 1.41 -8.83 -16.80
N GLU A 160 0.92 -9.23 -17.97
CA GLU A 160 -0.48 -9.05 -18.31
C GLU A 160 -1.43 -9.83 -17.37
N GLU A 161 -0.93 -10.91 -16.77
CA GLU A 161 -1.63 -11.59 -15.68
C GLU A 161 -1.51 -10.78 -14.36
N ASN A 162 -2.01 -11.28 -13.24
CA ASN A 162 -2.10 -10.59 -11.95
C ASN A 162 -0.75 -10.28 -11.24
N HIS A 163 0.39 -10.41 -11.92
CA HIS A 163 1.73 -10.20 -11.34
C HIS A 163 2.21 -8.77 -11.56
N SER A 164 2.21 -7.96 -10.49
CA SER A 164 2.66 -6.56 -10.51
C SER A 164 3.71 -6.27 -9.41
N THR A 165 4.17 -5.02 -9.35
CA THR A 165 5.02 -4.54 -8.24
C THR A 165 4.24 -4.63 -6.92
N ASN A 166 4.63 -5.55 -6.05
CA ASN A 166 3.93 -5.89 -4.81
C ASN A 166 4.60 -5.25 -3.59
N GLY A 167 4.97 -6.09 -2.61
CA GLY A 167 5.46 -5.68 -1.32
C GLY A 167 6.73 -4.85 -1.43
N MET A 168 6.84 -3.92 -0.51
CA MET A 168 8.01 -3.09 -0.31
C MET A 168 8.46 -3.19 1.13
N ASP A 169 9.76 -3.10 1.34
CA ASP A 169 10.38 -3.04 2.66
C ASP A 169 11.39 -1.90 2.65
N ILE A 170 11.37 -1.07 3.69
CA ILE A 170 12.31 0.05 3.84
C ILE A 170 13.09 -0.21 5.11
N ARG A 171 14.42 -0.30 4.98
CA ARG A 171 15.29 -0.53 6.13
C ARG A 171 16.62 0.15 5.97
N THR A 172 17.27 0.37 7.12
CA THR A 172 18.64 0.88 7.14
C THR A 172 19.61 -0.25 6.86
N GLU A 173 20.42 -0.10 5.82
CA GLU A 173 21.53 -1.00 5.51
C GLU A 173 22.87 -0.28 5.59
N ARG A 174 23.95 -1.03 5.83
CA ARG A 174 25.32 -0.50 5.83
C ARG A 174 26.01 -0.83 4.52
N VAL A 175 26.29 0.19 3.71
CA VAL A 175 27.04 0.06 2.45
C VAL A 175 28.36 0.82 2.63
N GLY A 176 29.50 0.12 2.51
CA GLY A 176 30.81 0.74 2.72
C GLY A 176 31.01 1.35 4.13
N GLY A 177 30.33 0.81 5.15
CA GLY A 177 30.39 1.30 6.54
C GLY A 177 29.41 2.44 6.86
N MET A 178 28.83 3.09 5.85
CA MET A 178 27.84 4.16 6.02
C MET A 178 26.42 3.60 6.05
N ALA A 179 25.54 4.21 6.85
CA ALA A 179 24.13 3.83 6.92
C ALA A 179 23.34 4.49 5.80
N HIS A 180 22.53 3.71 5.10
CA HIS A 180 21.63 4.15 4.03
C HIS A 180 20.25 3.58 4.27
N GLN A 181 19.20 4.40 4.06
CA GLN A 181 17.84 3.88 3.98
C GLN A 181 17.64 3.33 2.57
N ILE A 182 17.34 2.03 2.46
CA ILE A 182 17.13 1.35 1.19
C ILE A 182 15.70 0.82 1.15
N MET A 183 15.01 1.11 0.04
CA MET A 183 13.71 0.52 -0.29
C MET A 183 13.92 -0.68 -1.21
N TYR A 184 13.45 -1.83 -0.76
CA TYR A 184 13.31 -3.04 -1.56
C TYR A 184 11.91 -3.07 -2.15
N LEU A 185 11.82 -3.21 -3.47
CA LEU A 185 10.57 -3.48 -4.16
C LEU A 185 10.59 -4.90 -4.72
N THR A 186 9.50 -5.63 -4.53
CA THR A 186 9.39 -7.01 -4.99
C THR A 186 8.22 -7.15 -5.97
N SER A 187 8.40 -7.93 -7.03
CA SER A 187 7.32 -8.40 -7.89
C SER A 187 7.03 -9.87 -7.59
N ARG A 188 5.77 -10.25 -7.47
CA ARG A 188 5.36 -11.65 -7.29
C ARG A 188 3.99 -11.90 -7.93
N GLY A 189 3.68 -13.15 -8.24
CA GLY A 189 2.29 -13.56 -8.51
C GLY A 189 1.44 -13.56 -7.25
N GLN A 190 0.18 -13.16 -7.39
CA GLN A 190 -0.86 -13.47 -6.42
C GLN A 190 -1.32 -14.91 -6.74
N TYR A 191 -0.87 -15.88 -5.95
CA TYR A 191 -1.31 -17.28 -6.05
C TYR A 191 -2.44 -17.56 -5.06
#